data_AF-A0A3S4HBQ2-F1
#
_entry.id   AF-A0A3S4HBQ2-F1
#
_cell.length_a   1.000
_cell.length_b   1.000
_cell.length_c   1.000
_cell.angle_alpha   90.00
_cell.angle_beta   90.00
_cell.angle_gamma   90.00
#
_symmetry.space_group_name_H-M   'P 1'
#
loop_
_entity.id
_entity.type
_entity.pdbx_description
1 polymer ?
#
loop_
_entity_poly.entity_id
_entity_poly.type
_entity_poly.pdbx_seq_one_letter_code
_entity_poly.pdbx_strand_id
1 'polypeptide(L)'
;MPVAVKIAPDLCEEELIQVADSLLRHNIDGVIATNTTLDRSLVQGMKNCQQTGGLSGRPLQLKSTEIIRRLSQELKGQLPIIGVGGIDSVYRRAREDSGRSYAGTNLFRLYF
;
A
#
# COMPACT_ATOMS: atom_id res chain seq x y z
N MET A 1 -8.93 0.59 22.33
CA MET A 1 -8.76 1.50 21.17
C MET A 1 -8.30 0.66 19.99
N PRO A 2 -8.82 0.88 18.77
CA PRO A 2 -8.34 0.15 17.59
C PRO A 2 -6.91 0.55 17.22
N VAL A 3 -6.11 -0.40 16.76
CA VAL A 3 -4.71 -0.23 16.34
C VAL A 3 -4.53 -0.73 14.91
N ALA A 4 -3.88 0.09 14.08
CA ALA A 4 -3.50 -0.28 12.73
C ALA A 4 -1.98 -0.25 12.55
N VAL A 5 -1.45 -1.20 11.79
CA VAL A 5 -0.02 -1.28 11.46
C VAL A 5 0.23 -0.72 10.06
N LYS A 6 1.19 0.21 9.92
CA LYS A 6 1.57 0.79 8.63
C LYS A 6 2.80 0.08 8.08
N ILE A 7 2.71 -0.40 6.84
CA ILE A 7 3.76 -1.19 6.20
C ILE A 7 4.46 -0.42 5.07
N ALA A 8 5.71 -0.76 4.81
CA ALA A 8 6.47 -0.25 3.67
C ALA A 8 6.03 -0.93 2.36
N PRO A 9 6.19 -0.26 1.21
CA PRO A 9 5.91 -0.85 -0.10
C PRO A 9 7.04 -1.76 -0.61
N ASP A 10 8.20 -1.75 0.05
CA ASP A 10 9.42 -2.44 -0.36
C ASP A 10 9.56 -3.77 0.39
N LEU A 11 8.52 -4.61 0.34
CA LEU A 11 8.52 -5.95 0.90
C LEU A 11 8.52 -6.98 -0.22
N CYS A 12 9.27 -8.06 -0.06
CA CYS A 12 9.14 -9.22 -0.93
C CYS A 12 7.82 -9.96 -0.66
N GLU A 13 7.51 -10.94 -1.50
CA GLU A 13 6.24 -11.70 -1.39
C GLU A 13 6.17 -12.49 -0.09
N GLU A 14 7.28 -13.15 0.26
CA GLU A 14 7.40 -13.95 1.47
C GLU A 14 7.27 -13.08 2.74
N GLU A 15 7.91 -11.91 2.74
CA GLU A 15 7.78 -10.92 3.83
C GLU A 15 6.35 -10.43 3.98
N LEU A 16 5.66 -10.17 2.86
CA LEU A 16 4.28 -9.70 2.89
C LEU A 16 3.33 -10.77 3.48
N ILE A 17 3.52 -12.03 3.11
CA ILE A 17 2.77 -13.16 3.66
C ILE A 17 3.02 -13.28 5.16
N GLN A 18 4.29 -13.22 5.59
CA GLN A 18 4.64 -13.28 7.01
C GLN A 18 4.02 -12.14 7.82
N VAL A 19 3.99 -10.92 7.24
CA VAL A 19 3.32 -9.77 7.84
C VAL A 19 1.81 -10.02 7.93
N ALA A 20 1.15 -10.43 6.85
CA ALA A 20 -0.29 -10.70 6.83
C ALA A 20 -0.68 -11.73 7.90
N ASP A 21 0.04 -12.85 7.98
CA ASP A 21 -0.18 -13.86 9.00
C ASP A 21 0.03 -13.32 10.42
N SER A 22 1.05 -12.49 10.62
CA SER A 22 1.32 -11.88 11.92
C SER A 22 0.19 -10.96 12.37
N LEU A 23 -0.34 -10.14 11.45
CA LEU A 23 -1.46 -9.24 11.73
C LEU A 23 -2.69 -10.01 12.20
N LEU A 24 -2.99 -11.14 11.54
CA LEU A 24 -4.12 -12.01 11.92
C LEU A 24 -3.86 -12.70 13.26
N ARG A 25 -2.67 -13.29 13.46
CA ARG A 25 -2.31 -13.98 14.72
C ARG A 25 -2.40 -13.07 15.94
N HIS A 26 -2.04 -11.79 15.78
CA HIS A 26 -2.05 -10.81 16.86
C HIS A 26 -3.36 -10.01 16.97
N ASN A 27 -4.39 -10.35 16.18
CA ASN A 27 -5.69 -9.66 16.18
C ASN A 27 -5.57 -8.14 15.98
N ILE A 28 -4.73 -7.71 15.03
CA ILE A 28 -4.60 -6.30 14.68
C ILE A 28 -5.89 -5.82 14.00
N ASP A 29 -6.35 -4.61 14.31
CA ASP A 29 -7.63 -4.09 13.82
C ASP A 29 -7.59 -3.61 12.36
N GLY A 30 -6.40 -3.38 11.79
CA GLY A 30 -6.25 -2.98 10.40
C GLY A 30 -4.80 -2.79 9.93
N VAL A 31 -4.63 -2.65 8.62
CA VAL A 31 -3.31 -2.42 8.00
C VAL A 31 -3.34 -1.20 7.10
N ILE A 32 -2.31 -0.36 7.16
CA ILE A 32 -2.13 0.80 6.29
C ILE A 32 -1.03 0.47 5.27
N ALA A 33 -1.40 0.39 3.99
CA ALA A 33 -0.50 0.11 2.87
C ALA A 33 -0.52 1.31 1.92
N THR A 34 0.47 2.20 1.87
CA THR A 34 1.88 2.01 2.24
C THR A 34 2.53 3.28 2.79
N ASN A 35 3.68 3.12 3.44
CA ASN A 35 4.60 4.22 3.74
C ASN A 35 5.37 4.66 2.48
N THR A 36 6.39 5.50 2.64
CA THR A 36 7.31 5.89 1.55
C THR A 36 8.14 4.71 1.04
N THR A 37 8.62 4.78 -0.20
CA THR A 37 9.56 3.80 -0.78
C THR A 37 10.99 4.30 -0.75
N LEU A 38 11.97 3.40 -0.62
CA LEU A 38 13.39 3.72 -0.84
C LEU A 38 13.81 3.58 -2.31
N ASP A 39 12.94 3.03 -3.16
CA ASP A 39 13.20 2.90 -4.59
C ASP A 39 13.12 4.25 -5.31
N ARG A 40 14.18 4.57 -6.04
CA ARG A 40 14.34 5.82 -6.77
C ARG A 40 14.48 5.64 -8.28
N SER A 41 14.27 4.42 -8.79
CA SER A 41 14.32 4.10 -10.23
C SER A 41 13.48 5.06 -11.07
N LEU A 42 12.28 5.41 -10.58
CA LEU A 42 11.32 6.28 -11.27
C LEU A 42 11.67 7.78 -11.27
N VAL A 43 12.67 8.19 -10.48
CA VAL A 43 13.11 9.60 -10.39
C VAL A 43 14.57 9.78 -10.79
N GLN A 44 15.22 8.74 -11.32
CA GLN A 44 16.62 8.84 -11.78
C GLN A 44 16.79 9.98 -12.80
N GLY A 45 17.89 10.72 -12.68
CA GLY A 45 18.18 11.87 -13.54
C GLY A 45 17.45 13.18 -13.17
N MET A 46 16.53 13.15 -12.21
CA MET A 46 15.89 14.37 -11.69
C MET A 46 16.79 15.08 -10.67
N LYS A 47 16.56 16.40 -10.51
CA LYS A 47 17.34 17.30 -9.64
C LYS A 47 17.61 16.75 -8.23
N ASN A 48 16.64 16.07 -7.63
CA ASN A 48 16.69 15.60 -6.24
C ASN A 48 16.77 14.06 -6.13
N CYS A 49 17.15 13.37 -7.20
CA CYS A 49 17.13 11.90 -7.24
C CYS A 49 18.08 11.26 -6.21
N GLN A 50 19.13 11.95 -5.77
CA GLN A 50 20.10 11.42 -4.78
C GLN A 50 19.79 11.79 -3.33
N GLN A 51 18.67 12.46 -3.04
CA GLN A 51 18.31 12.76 -1.65
C GLN A 51 18.14 11.47 -0.82
N THR A 52 18.51 11.51 0.45
CA THR A 52 18.26 10.40 1.37
C THR A 52 16.82 10.44 1.90
N GLY A 53 16.31 9.28 2.31
CA GLY A 53 14.95 9.15 2.86
C GLY A 53 13.93 8.68 1.83
N GLY A 54 12.68 8.56 2.30
CA GLY A 54 11.59 7.95 1.56
C GLY A 54 11.00 8.81 0.46
N LEU A 55 10.72 8.20 -0.69
CA LEU A 55 9.99 8.78 -1.81
C LEU A 55 8.48 8.53 -1.67
N SER A 56 7.68 9.55 -1.97
CA SER A 56 6.22 9.54 -1.91
C SER A 56 5.60 10.05 -3.22
N GLY A 57 4.28 10.18 -3.25
CA GLY A 57 3.56 10.71 -4.40
C GLY A 57 3.47 9.72 -5.57
N ARG A 58 3.29 10.25 -6.77
CA ARG A 58 2.99 9.47 -7.99
C ARG A 58 3.93 8.29 -8.27
N PRO A 59 5.25 8.36 -8.05
CA PRO A 59 6.14 7.20 -8.20
C PRO A 59 5.73 5.99 -7.35
N LEU A 60 5.05 6.21 -6.23
CA LEU A 60 4.61 5.16 -5.31
C LEU A 60 3.31 4.46 -5.75
N GLN A 61 2.57 5.02 -6.72
CA GLN A 61 1.22 4.56 -7.07
C GLN A 61 1.17 3.09 -7.45
N LEU A 62 2.09 2.66 -8.32
CA LEU A 62 2.15 1.27 -8.82
C LEU A 62 2.51 0.30 -7.69
N LYS A 63 3.57 0.60 -6.93
CA LYS A 63 4.00 -0.25 -5.81
C LYS A 63 2.93 -0.36 -4.72
N SER A 64 2.35 0.76 -4.30
CA SER A 64 1.28 0.79 -3.30
C SER A 64 0.08 -0.05 -3.77
N THR A 65 -0.32 0.10 -5.03
CA THR A 65 -1.45 -0.67 -5.58
C THR A 65 -1.16 -2.17 -5.61
N GLU A 66 0.06 -2.57 -5.96
CA GLU A 66 0.44 -3.98 -5.99
C GLU A 66 0.46 -4.60 -4.58
N ILE A 67 1.00 -3.89 -3.58
CA ILE A 67 1.00 -4.34 -2.19
C ILE A 67 -0.43 -4.49 -1.66
N ILE A 68 -1.31 -3.52 -1.94
CA ILE A 68 -2.73 -3.60 -1.54
C ILE A 68 -3.41 -4.81 -2.18
N ARG A 69 -3.13 -5.08 -3.47
CA ARG A 69 -3.69 -6.24 -4.19
C ARG A 69 -3.25 -7.54 -3.53
N ARG A 70 -1.96 -7.70 -3.24
CA ARG A 70 -1.43 -8.92 -2.61
C ARG A 70 -1.93 -9.10 -1.18
N LEU A 71 -1.93 -8.03 -0.37
CA LEU A 71 -2.52 -8.08 0.97
C LEU A 71 -4.00 -8.47 0.95
N SER A 72 -4.77 -7.93 0.00
CA SER A 72 -6.18 -8.29 -0.16
C SER A 72 -6.35 -9.79 -0.43
N GLN A 73 -5.47 -10.38 -1.24
CA GLN A 73 -5.46 -11.82 -1.53
C GLN A 73 -5.11 -12.65 -0.29
N GLU A 74 -4.12 -12.24 0.50
CA GLU A 74 -3.70 -13.01 1.67
C GLU A 74 -4.64 -12.86 2.86
N LEU A 75 -5.13 -11.65 3.13
CA LEU A 75 -6.03 -11.39 4.24
C LEU A 75 -7.44 -11.92 3.99
N LYS A 76 -7.83 -12.14 2.72
CA LYS A 76 -9.12 -12.74 2.32
C LYS A 76 -10.32 -12.03 2.96
N GLY A 77 -10.24 -10.71 3.13
CA GLY A 77 -11.29 -9.89 3.75
C GLY A 77 -11.36 -9.93 5.28
N GLN A 78 -10.48 -10.67 5.96
CA GLN A 78 -10.51 -10.82 7.42
C GLN A 78 -10.05 -9.57 8.17
N LEU A 79 -9.27 -8.69 7.52
CA LEU A 79 -8.66 -7.51 8.13
C LEU A 79 -8.76 -6.31 7.17
N PRO A 80 -9.27 -5.15 7.63
CA PRO A 80 -9.47 -3.99 6.76
C PRO A 80 -8.14 -3.39 6.31
N ILE A 81 -8.09 -2.96 5.06
CA ILE A 81 -6.90 -2.37 4.43
C ILE A 81 -7.14 -0.89 4.21
N ILE A 82 -6.19 -0.05 4.61
CA ILE A 82 -6.18 1.39 4.34
C ILE A 82 -5.09 1.68 3.29
N GLY A 83 -5.50 1.95 2.05
CA GLY A 83 -4.62 2.25 0.93
C GLY A 83 -4.10 3.69 0.94
N VAL A 84 -2.78 3.87 0.91
CA VAL A 84 -2.07 5.15 0.91
C VAL A 84 -0.90 5.08 -0.07
N GLY A 85 -0.71 6.14 -0.87
CA GLY A 85 0.45 6.29 -1.74
C GLY A 85 0.09 6.52 -3.21
N GLY A 86 0.62 7.61 -3.76
CA GLY A 86 0.53 7.95 -5.18
C GLY A 86 -0.88 8.25 -5.68
N ILE A 87 -1.75 8.77 -4.82
CA ILE A 87 -3.10 9.15 -5.20
C ILE A 87 -3.17 10.66 -5.44
N ASP A 88 -3.06 11.07 -6.71
CA ASP A 88 -3.04 12.48 -7.12
C ASP A 88 -4.41 13.00 -7.60
N SER A 89 -5.42 12.11 -7.74
CA SER A 89 -6.78 12.48 -8.12
C SER A 89 -7.80 11.41 -7.72
N VAL A 90 -8.88 11.85 -7.06
CA VAL A 90 -10.03 11.01 -6.68
C VAL A 90 -10.65 10.34 -7.90
N TYR A 91 -10.88 11.13 -8.96
CA TYR A 91 -11.51 10.65 -10.17
C TYR A 91 -10.68 9.58 -10.88
N ARG A 92 -9.36 9.79 -11.04
CA ARG A 92 -8.50 8.78 -11.67
C ARG A 92 -8.42 7.51 -10.83
N ARG A 93 -8.33 7.63 -9.52
CA ARG A 93 -8.29 6.48 -8.61
C ARG A 93 -9.57 5.65 -8.68
N ALA A 94 -10.73 6.29 -8.65
CA ALA A 94 -12.02 5.61 -8.75
C ALA A 94 -12.16 4.80 -10.06
N ARG A 95 -11.67 5.34 -11.19
CA ARG A 95 -11.67 4.61 -12.47
C ARG A 95 -10.72 3.41 -12.48
N GLU A 96 -9.52 3.57 -11.91
CA GLU A 96 -8.56 2.47 -11.76
C GLU A 96 -9.11 1.34 -10.88
N ASP A 97 -9.79 1.70 -9.78
CA ASP A 97 -10.40 0.74 -8.87
C ASP A 97 -11.62 0.05 -9.49
N SER A 98 -12.41 0.75 -10.32
CA SER A 98 -13.52 0.14 -11.05
C SER A 98 -13.06 -0.95 -12.03
N GLY A 99 -11.82 -0.86 -12.52
CA GLY A 99 -11.19 -1.89 -13.35
C GLY A 99 -10.51 -3.03 -12.56
N ARG A 100 -10.49 -2.95 -11.22
CA ARG A 100 -9.80 -3.91 -10.34
C ARG A 100 -10.75 -4.44 -9.27
N SER A 101 -11.09 -5.72 -9.36
CA SER A 101 -11.93 -6.37 -8.35
C SER A 101 -11.09 -6.71 -7.11
N TYR A 102 -11.27 -5.98 -6.01
CA TYR A 102 -10.74 -6.31 -4.68
C TYR A 102 -11.84 -7.00 -3.83
N ALA A 103 -12.61 -7.88 -4.47
CA ALA A 103 -13.83 -8.46 -3.90
C ALA A 103 -13.58 -9.05 -2.50
N GLY A 104 -14.46 -8.70 -1.55
CA GLY A 104 -14.42 -9.19 -0.18
C GLY A 104 -13.53 -8.41 0.79
N THR A 105 -12.79 -7.38 0.34
CA THR A 105 -11.91 -6.59 1.22
C THR A 105 -12.53 -5.23 1.56
N ASN A 106 -12.61 -4.90 2.86
CA ASN A 106 -12.91 -3.54 3.32
C ASN A 106 -11.68 -2.65 3.06
N LEU A 107 -11.60 -2.06 1.86
CA LEU A 107 -10.52 -1.16 1.45
C LEU A 107 -10.95 0.31 1.58
N PHE A 108 -10.23 1.07 2.40
CA PHE A 108 -10.38 2.53 2.50
C PHE A 108 -9.16 3.21 1.89
N ARG A 109 -9.31 4.16 0.95
CA ARG A 109 -8.16 4.92 0.40
C ARG A 109 -8.10 6.33 0.95
N LEU A 110 -6.92 6.74 1.40
CA LEU A 110 -6.65 8.11 1.86
C LEU A 110 -5.75 8.84 0.87
N TYR A 111 -6.11 10.08 0.57
CA TYR A 111 -5.43 10.97 -0.37
C TYR A 111 -4.44 11.86 0.40
N PHE A 112 -3.14 11.68 0.14
CA PHE A 112 -2.04 12.54 0.61
C PHE A 112 -0.96 12.66 -0.45
#